data_AF-A0A7C1D6G6-F1
#
_entry.id   AF-A0A7C1D6G6-F1
#
_cell.length_a   1.000
_cell.length_b   1.000
_cell.length_c   1.000
_cell.angle_alpha   90.00
_cell.angle_beta   90.00
_cell.angle_gamma   90.00
#
_symmetry.space_group_name_H-M   'P 1'
#
loop_
_entity.id
_entity.type
_entity.pdbx_description
1 polymer ?
#
loop_
_entity_poly.entity_id
_entity_poly.type
_entity_poly.pdbx_seq_one_letter_code
_entity_poly.pdbx_strand_id
1 'polypeptide(L)'
;MKKHLFIIIIFIISLLILACFLINTVKAGLITNFSVNLSTHTISTGADHVIKFTAASDFKPNETIELYFQPDFDLSFIDYTDIDFKAGGNDLNLANEPGSNGSGEIGVVISGQTIIFTQNNQDTILAGSEIIIHIGLNAEYQSLGENQIYNPSQSGTYKISISGTFGDYGTASIPILTSDSVSFQAEIVPKLSFRIRNASDSADSLSCNLGMITSFSISQCSYRLATETNIYNGFQIYIKTDGNLRNENNSIANIEKNSQITEGIEGYGISIQPATGLILGDYFANTDSPLSTEEKLLLKADLVYNYT
;
A
#
# COMPACT_ATOMS: atom_id res chain seq x y z
N MET A 1 -51.80 39.44 63.30
CA MET A 1 -51.18 39.67 61.97
C MET A 1 -49.72 39.22 61.86
N LYS A 2 -48.80 39.60 62.77
CA LYS A 2 -47.35 39.29 62.61
C LYS A 2 -46.99 37.78 62.55
N LYS A 3 -47.70 36.91 63.29
CA LYS A 3 -47.43 35.45 63.27
C LYS A 3 -47.83 34.76 61.95
N HIS A 4 -48.94 35.16 61.32
CA HIS A 4 -49.36 34.58 60.04
C HIS A 4 -48.43 35.01 58.89
N LEU A 5 -47.95 36.24 58.91
CA LEU A 5 -46.97 36.71 57.92
C LEU A 5 -45.64 35.94 58.01
N PHE A 6 -45.19 35.64 59.22
CA PHE A 6 -43.94 34.88 59.44
C PHE A 6 -44.03 33.43 58.94
N ILE A 7 -45.16 32.76 59.12
CA ILE A 7 -45.39 31.39 58.62
C ILE A 7 -45.44 31.34 57.09
N ILE A 8 -46.08 32.33 56.46
CA ILE A 8 -46.17 32.42 54.99
C ILE A 8 -44.76 32.60 54.38
N ILE A 9 -43.90 33.41 54.99
CA ILE A 9 -42.53 33.62 54.52
C ILE A 9 -41.70 32.33 54.59
N ILE A 10 -41.79 31.57 55.68
CA ILE A 10 -41.09 30.27 55.82
C ILE A 10 -41.58 29.26 54.77
N PHE A 11 -42.89 29.22 54.51
CA PHE A 11 -43.45 28.32 53.52
C PHE A 11 -42.98 28.66 52.09
N ILE A 12 -42.95 29.95 51.74
CA ILE A 12 -42.44 30.40 50.42
C ILE A 12 -40.95 30.09 50.28
N ILE A 13 -40.14 30.30 51.30
CA ILE A 13 -38.70 29.98 51.27
C ILE A 13 -38.48 28.47 51.13
N SER A 14 -39.23 27.65 51.86
CA SER A 14 -39.18 26.19 51.75
C SER A 14 -39.57 25.71 50.35
N LEU A 15 -40.61 26.29 49.77
CA LEU A 15 -41.06 25.99 48.41
C LEU A 15 -40.02 26.41 47.37
N LEU A 16 -39.34 27.55 47.58
CA LEU A 16 -38.28 28.05 46.70
C LEU A 16 -37.03 27.15 46.76
N ILE A 17 -36.66 26.69 47.96
CA ILE A 17 -35.55 25.76 48.16
C ILE A 17 -35.87 24.41 47.50
N LEU A 18 -37.09 23.88 47.68
CA LEU A 18 -37.54 22.65 47.03
C LEU A 18 -37.57 22.77 45.51
N ALA A 19 -38.00 23.92 44.97
CA ALA A 19 -37.97 24.20 43.54
C ALA A 19 -36.53 24.24 42.99
N CYS A 20 -35.56 24.76 43.74
CA CYS A 20 -34.13 24.73 43.38
C CYS A 20 -33.55 23.31 43.35
N PHE A 21 -34.01 22.39 44.21
CA PHE A 21 -33.59 20.99 44.19
C PHE A 21 -34.22 20.16 43.05
N LEU A 22 -35.31 20.65 42.45
CA LEU A 22 -35.98 19.99 41.32
C LEU A 22 -35.40 20.37 39.95
N ILE A 23 -34.47 21.33 39.90
CA ILE A 23 -33.78 21.72 38.68
C ILE A 23 -32.55 20.83 38.50
N ASN A 24 -32.75 19.57 38.09
CA ASN A 24 -31.65 18.77 37.55
C ASN A 24 -31.26 19.39 36.21
N THR A 25 -30.23 20.25 36.21
CA THR A 25 -29.57 20.63 34.95
C THR A 25 -28.81 19.40 34.45
N VAL A 26 -29.39 18.69 33.48
CA VAL A 26 -28.61 17.73 32.69
C VAL A 26 -27.55 18.55 31.97
N LYS A 27 -26.29 18.33 32.33
CA LYS A 27 -25.17 18.88 31.57
C LYS A 27 -25.04 17.99 30.35
N ALA A 28 -25.36 18.56 29.20
CA ALA A 28 -25.16 18.00 27.87
C ALA A 28 -24.05 18.84 27.22
N GLY A 29 -22.98 18.19 26.76
CA GLY A 29 -21.83 18.87 26.16
C GLY A 29 -21.63 18.54 24.69
N LEU A 30 -20.83 19.36 24.01
CA LEU A 30 -20.29 18.98 22.70
C LEU A 30 -19.18 17.95 22.93
N ILE A 31 -19.28 16.78 22.29
CA ILE A 31 -18.18 15.80 22.32
C ILE A 31 -16.95 16.37 21.62
N THR A 32 -15.76 15.94 22.04
CA THR A 32 -14.49 16.38 21.43
C THR A 32 -13.78 15.23 20.74
N ASN A 33 -12.79 15.53 19.90
CA ASN A 33 -12.04 14.54 19.12
C ASN A 33 -12.93 13.62 18.26
N PHE A 34 -14.10 14.10 17.85
CA PHE A 34 -15.01 13.29 17.07
C PHE A 34 -14.43 13.00 15.68
N SER A 35 -14.23 11.72 15.38
CA SER A 35 -13.73 11.25 14.10
C SER A 35 -14.45 9.98 13.66
N VAL A 36 -14.58 9.83 12.35
CA VAL A 36 -15.11 8.63 11.69
C VAL A 36 -14.13 8.29 10.57
N ASN A 37 -13.53 7.10 10.64
CA ASN A 37 -12.73 6.53 9.55
C ASN A 37 -13.49 5.35 8.93
N LEU A 38 -13.49 5.29 7.60
CA LEU A 38 -14.08 4.22 6.82
C LEU A 38 -12.98 3.42 6.14
N SER A 39 -13.16 2.10 5.98
CA SER A 39 -12.24 1.29 5.17
C SER A 39 -12.34 1.59 3.67
N THR A 40 -13.51 2.05 3.21
CA THR A 40 -13.71 2.60 1.86
C THR A 40 -14.75 3.72 1.86
N HIS A 41 -14.56 4.70 0.97
CA HIS A 41 -15.50 5.78 0.70
C HIS A 41 -16.30 5.53 -0.59
N THR A 42 -16.17 4.37 -1.23
CA THR A 42 -16.81 4.07 -2.51
C THR A 42 -18.32 3.83 -2.34
N ILE A 43 -19.13 4.40 -3.23
CA ILE A 43 -20.60 4.20 -3.28
C ILE A 43 -20.99 2.72 -3.28
N SER A 44 -22.12 2.39 -2.64
CA SER A 44 -22.73 1.04 -2.64
C SER A 44 -21.77 -0.11 -2.29
N THR A 45 -20.76 0.18 -1.47
CA THR A 45 -19.76 -0.81 -1.04
C THR A 45 -19.81 -0.93 0.49
N GLY A 46 -19.68 -2.15 1.00
CA GLY A 46 -19.54 -2.40 2.44
C GLY A 46 -18.28 -1.72 2.98
N ALA A 47 -18.44 -0.96 4.06
CA ALA A 47 -17.38 -0.25 4.73
C ALA A 47 -17.38 -0.60 6.23
N ASP A 48 -16.18 -0.81 6.75
CA ASP A 48 -15.93 -0.89 8.19
C ASP A 48 -15.79 0.52 8.73
N HIS A 49 -16.29 0.74 9.95
CA HIS A 49 -16.23 2.05 10.58
C HIS A 49 -15.39 1.99 11.85
N VAL A 50 -14.58 3.03 12.05
CA VAL A 50 -13.93 3.32 13.34
C VAL A 50 -14.34 4.70 13.77
N ILE A 51 -15.13 4.77 14.84
CA ILE A 51 -15.75 5.99 15.33
C ILE A 51 -15.14 6.30 16.69
N LYS A 52 -14.58 7.49 16.86
CA LYS A 52 -13.91 7.89 18.11
C LYS A 52 -14.40 9.24 18.57
N PHE A 53 -14.62 9.38 19.86
CA PHE A 53 -14.91 10.67 20.49
C PHE A 53 -14.58 10.65 21.99
N THR A 54 -14.48 11.83 22.59
CA THR A 54 -14.33 12.00 24.04
C THR A 54 -15.65 12.53 24.60
N ALA A 55 -16.24 11.78 25.54
CA ALA A 55 -17.48 12.14 26.21
C ALA A 55 -17.30 13.43 27.05
N ALA A 56 -18.24 14.35 26.97
CA ALA A 56 -18.25 15.59 27.76
C ALA A 56 -18.97 15.42 29.10
N SER A 57 -19.87 14.44 29.18
CA SER A 57 -20.65 14.09 30.35
C SER A 57 -20.49 12.61 30.70
N ASP A 58 -20.90 12.23 31.90
CA ASP A 58 -20.93 10.83 32.31
C ASP A 58 -22.02 10.09 31.50
N PHE A 59 -21.73 8.88 31.04
CA PHE A 59 -22.70 7.96 30.46
C PHE A 59 -23.12 6.95 31.54
N LYS A 60 -24.24 7.26 32.20
CA LYS A 60 -24.74 6.63 33.42
C LYS A 60 -25.70 5.48 33.15
N PRO A 61 -26.01 4.66 34.18
CA PRO A 61 -26.94 3.56 34.02
C PRO A 61 -28.28 3.93 33.38
N ASN A 62 -28.70 3.14 32.38
CA ASN A 62 -29.92 3.32 31.59
C ASN A 62 -29.96 4.57 30.69
N GLU A 63 -28.87 5.33 30.57
CA GLU A 63 -28.76 6.34 29.52
C GLU A 63 -28.44 5.67 28.18
N THR A 64 -28.62 6.42 27.10
CA THR A 64 -28.36 5.99 25.73
C THR A 64 -27.38 6.91 25.02
N ILE A 65 -26.51 6.31 24.21
CA ILE A 65 -25.76 6.95 23.12
C ILE A 65 -26.40 6.48 21.82
N GLU A 66 -26.82 7.42 20.99
CA GLU A 66 -27.41 7.18 19.69
C GLU A 66 -26.43 7.61 18.61
N LEU A 67 -25.92 6.64 17.85
CA LEU A 67 -25.10 6.85 16.69
C LEU A 67 -25.98 6.82 15.44
N TYR A 68 -26.27 8.00 14.91
CA TYR A 68 -27.14 8.17 13.75
C TYR A 68 -26.32 8.34 12.47
N PHE A 69 -26.65 7.53 11.47
CA PHE A 69 -26.19 7.67 10.09
C PHE A 69 -27.24 8.46 9.30
N GLN A 70 -26.82 9.42 8.48
CA GLN A 70 -27.74 10.09 7.55
C GLN A 70 -28.46 9.04 6.65
N PRO A 71 -29.64 9.33 6.09
CA PRO A 71 -30.29 8.39 5.17
C PRO A 71 -29.37 7.98 4.02
N ASP A 72 -29.65 6.81 3.46
CA ASP A 72 -28.95 6.13 2.35
C ASP A 72 -27.76 5.24 2.74
N PHE A 73 -27.26 5.29 3.98
CA PHE A 73 -26.47 4.17 4.51
C PHE A 73 -27.38 2.96 4.73
N ASP A 74 -26.87 1.75 4.46
CA ASP A 74 -27.62 0.52 4.73
C ASP A 74 -26.97 -0.26 5.87
N LEU A 75 -27.67 -0.27 7.01
CA LEU A 75 -27.29 -0.93 8.25
C LEU A 75 -28.00 -2.28 8.42
N SER A 76 -28.79 -2.74 7.45
CA SER A 76 -29.68 -3.91 7.61
C SER A 76 -28.94 -5.24 7.78
N PHE A 77 -27.65 -5.28 7.46
CA PHE A 77 -26.82 -6.47 7.56
C PHE A 77 -26.09 -6.60 8.89
N ILE A 78 -25.92 -5.52 9.64
CA ILE A 78 -25.14 -5.55 10.88
C ILE A 78 -26.03 -5.89 12.08
N ASP A 79 -25.46 -6.59 13.06
CA ASP A 79 -26.02 -6.75 14.39
C ASP A 79 -25.01 -6.39 15.49
N TYR A 80 -25.32 -6.68 16.77
CA TYR A 80 -24.43 -6.31 17.87
C TYR A 80 -23.11 -7.09 17.88
N THR A 81 -23.01 -8.22 17.16
CA THR A 81 -21.79 -9.03 17.03
C THR A 81 -20.81 -8.45 15.99
N ASP A 82 -21.29 -7.56 15.13
CA ASP A 82 -20.47 -6.79 14.18
C ASP A 82 -19.94 -5.48 14.79
N ILE A 83 -20.06 -5.29 16.11
CA ILE A 83 -19.74 -4.03 16.79
C ILE A 83 -18.88 -4.33 18.02
N ASP A 84 -17.82 -3.54 18.22
CA ASP A 84 -17.11 -3.46 19.49
C ASP A 84 -17.28 -2.08 20.10
N PHE A 85 -17.38 -2.02 21.43
CA PHE A 85 -17.44 -0.77 22.17
C PHE A 85 -16.33 -0.72 23.22
N LYS A 86 -15.51 0.32 23.14
CA LYS A 86 -14.38 0.54 24.03
C LYS A 86 -14.52 1.87 24.74
N ALA A 87 -14.28 1.87 26.05
CA ALA A 87 -14.29 3.09 26.86
C ALA A 87 -13.08 3.17 27.78
N GLY A 88 -12.40 4.32 27.80
CA GLY A 88 -11.24 4.54 28.67
C GLY A 88 -10.10 3.54 28.44
N GLY A 89 -9.98 3.01 27.21
CA GLY A 89 -8.96 2.04 26.83
C GLY A 89 -9.30 0.57 27.09
N ASN A 90 -10.50 0.24 27.60
CA ASN A 90 -10.94 -1.13 27.83
C ASN A 90 -12.14 -1.49 26.94
N ASP A 91 -12.08 -2.66 26.31
CA ASP A 91 -13.21 -3.23 25.56
C ASP A 91 -14.29 -3.68 26.56
N LEU A 92 -15.54 -3.38 26.24
CA LEU A 92 -16.69 -3.66 27.09
C LEU A 92 -17.57 -4.70 26.42
N ASN A 93 -18.12 -5.61 27.23
CA ASN A 93 -19.05 -6.61 26.73
C ASN A 93 -20.33 -5.95 26.21
N LEU A 94 -20.78 -6.41 25.04
CA LEU A 94 -22.03 -6.04 24.41
C LEU A 94 -23.04 -7.19 24.49
N ALA A 95 -24.31 -6.82 24.49
CA ALA A 95 -25.44 -7.72 24.36
C ALA A 95 -26.56 -7.05 23.57
N ASN A 96 -27.53 -7.84 23.10
CA ASN A 96 -28.71 -7.34 22.38
C ASN A 96 -29.67 -6.51 23.26
N GLU A 97 -29.52 -6.57 24.57
CA GLU A 97 -30.22 -5.77 25.56
C GLU A 97 -29.23 -5.41 26.68
N PRO A 98 -29.38 -4.25 27.34
CA PRO A 98 -28.48 -3.89 28.44
C PRO A 98 -28.63 -4.88 29.60
N GLY A 99 -27.50 -5.21 30.24
CA GLY A 99 -27.47 -6.17 31.33
C GLY A 99 -28.42 -5.80 32.47
N SER A 100 -29.35 -6.69 32.79
CA SER A 100 -30.16 -6.60 34.01
C SER A 100 -29.67 -7.65 35.01
N ASN A 101 -29.47 -7.24 36.27
CA ASN A 101 -28.93 -8.04 37.38
C ASN A 101 -27.40 -8.21 37.43
N GLY A 102 -26.63 -7.25 36.90
CA GLY A 102 -25.18 -7.17 37.13
C GLY A 102 -24.31 -7.94 36.14
N SER A 103 -24.85 -8.28 34.96
CA SER A 103 -24.07 -8.84 33.85
C SER A 103 -23.18 -7.81 33.13
N GLY A 104 -23.35 -6.51 33.44
CA GLY A 104 -22.41 -5.45 33.09
C GLY A 104 -22.32 -5.12 31.59
N GLU A 105 -23.07 -5.79 30.71
CA GLU A 105 -22.99 -5.55 29.27
C GLU A 105 -23.74 -4.29 28.85
N ILE A 106 -23.17 -3.56 27.89
CA ILE A 106 -23.84 -2.47 27.17
C ILE A 106 -24.83 -3.08 26.19
N GLY A 107 -26.07 -2.61 26.22
CA GLY A 107 -27.11 -3.04 25.29
C GLY A 107 -26.94 -2.36 23.94
N VAL A 108 -27.07 -3.10 22.85
CA VAL A 108 -26.99 -2.55 21.49
C VAL A 108 -28.23 -2.91 20.70
N VAL A 109 -28.92 -1.89 20.21
CA VAL A 109 -30.10 -2.03 19.36
C VAL A 109 -29.89 -1.22 18.08
N ILE A 110 -30.11 -1.85 16.93
CA ILE A 110 -30.02 -1.21 15.62
C ILE A 110 -31.44 -1.00 15.11
N SER A 111 -31.80 0.26 14.86
CA SER A 111 -33.15 0.65 14.45
C SER A 111 -33.09 1.66 13.31
N GLY A 112 -33.35 1.17 12.09
CA GLY A 112 -33.22 1.97 10.87
C GLY A 112 -31.79 2.48 10.70
N GLN A 113 -31.60 3.79 10.81
CA GLN A 113 -30.31 4.45 10.64
C GLN A 113 -29.55 4.71 11.95
N THR A 114 -30.06 4.24 13.08
CA THR A 114 -29.49 4.53 14.39
C THR A 114 -29.03 3.24 15.05
N ILE A 115 -27.78 3.25 15.53
CA ILE A 115 -27.27 2.27 16.48
C ILE A 115 -27.40 2.90 17.87
N ILE A 116 -28.13 2.24 18.76
CA ILE A 116 -28.44 2.71 20.10
C ILE A 116 -27.67 1.86 21.10
N PHE A 117 -26.75 2.48 21.81
CA PHE A 117 -26.03 1.89 22.93
C PHE A 117 -26.70 2.30 24.22
N THR A 118 -27.11 1.35 25.05
CA THR A 118 -27.72 1.60 26.36
C THR A 118 -26.78 1.15 27.47
N GLN A 119 -26.44 2.04 28.39
CA GLN A 119 -25.55 1.71 29.49
C GLN A 119 -26.17 0.64 30.39
N ASN A 120 -25.33 -0.25 30.91
CA ASN A 120 -25.72 -1.27 31.87
C ASN A 120 -26.32 -0.64 33.15
N ASN A 121 -26.95 -1.45 34.01
CA ASN A 121 -27.68 -0.93 35.16
C ASN A 121 -26.83 -0.56 36.40
N GLN A 122 -25.49 -0.64 36.34
CA GLN A 122 -24.60 -0.53 37.50
C GLN A 122 -23.41 0.41 37.31
N ASP A 123 -22.81 0.43 36.12
CA ASP A 123 -21.56 1.13 35.82
C ASP A 123 -21.79 2.47 35.15
N THR A 124 -20.85 3.38 35.37
CA THR A 124 -20.83 4.71 34.73
C THR A 124 -19.53 4.85 33.97
N ILE A 125 -19.62 5.21 32.69
CA ILE A 125 -18.46 5.70 31.94
C ILE A 125 -18.33 7.20 32.24
N LEU A 126 -17.22 7.58 32.86
CA LEU A 126 -17.03 8.96 33.33
C LEU A 126 -16.79 9.93 32.16
N ALA A 127 -17.18 11.18 32.35
CA ALA A 127 -16.81 12.28 31.46
C ALA A 127 -15.29 12.33 31.22
N GLY A 128 -14.89 12.70 30.01
CA GLY A 128 -13.50 12.69 29.57
C GLY A 128 -12.97 11.33 29.11
N SER A 129 -13.76 10.26 29.24
CA SER A 129 -13.40 8.96 28.67
C SER A 129 -13.38 9.03 27.14
N GLU A 130 -12.36 8.45 26.53
CA GLU A 130 -12.35 8.16 25.10
C GLU A 130 -13.25 6.96 24.84
N ILE A 131 -14.21 7.13 23.93
CA ILE A 131 -15.08 6.09 23.42
C ILE A 131 -14.64 5.77 21.99
N ILE A 132 -14.41 4.49 21.71
CA ILE A 132 -14.10 3.97 20.39
C ILE A 132 -15.12 2.89 20.06
N ILE A 133 -15.76 3.03 18.90
CA ILE A 133 -16.72 2.06 18.37
C ILE A 133 -16.13 1.52 17.08
N HIS A 134 -15.89 0.20 17.03
CA HIS A 134 -15.56 -0.50 15.79
C HIS A 134 -16.84 -1.11 15.25
N ILE A 135 -17.03 -1.03 13.93
CA ILE A 135 -18.18 -1.64 13.25
C ILE A 135 -17.66 -2.39 12.03
N GLY A 136 -18.27 -3.55 11.80
CA GLY A 136 -18.03 -4.45 10.69
C GLY A 136 -16.87 -5.39 10.95
N LEU A 137 -16.02 -5.62 9.95
CA LEU A 137 -14.87 -6.53 10.07
C LEU A 137 -13.78 -6.02 11.03
N ASN A 138 -13.92 -4.78 11.52
CA ASN A 138 -13.08 -4.23 12.59
C ASN A 138 -13.51 -4.71 14.00
N ALA A 139 -14.66 -5.36 14.15
CA ALA A 139 -15.07 -5.96 15.41
C ALA A 139 -14.31 -7.28 15.63
N GLU A 140 -13.50 -7.33 16.68
CA GLU A 140 -12.64 -8.46 17.04
C GLU A 140 -12.87 -8.94 18.49
N TYR A 141 -13.59 -8.17 19.31
CA TYR A 141 -13.86 -8.49 20.71
C TYR A 141 -15.21 -9.22 20.87
N GLN A 142 -15.25 -10.24 21.74
CA GLN A 142 -16.35 -11.22 21.91
C GLN A 142 -16.68 -12.07 20.68
N SER A 143 -16.86 -11.46 19.51
CA SER A 143 -17.11 -12.10 18.22
C SER A 143 -16.29 -11.41 17.13
N LEU A 144 -15.98 -12.14 16.06
CA LEU A 144 -15.49 -11.53 14.84
C LEU A 144 -16.70 -10.98 14.08
N GLY A 145 -16.62 -9.72 13.64
CA GLY A 145 -17.63 -9.15 12.75
C GLY A 145 -17.60 -9.81 11.37
N GLU A 146 -18.77 -9.99 10.79
CA GLU A 146 -18.97 -10.68 9.50
C GLU A 146 -19.67 -9.80 8.46
N ASN A 147 -20.41 -8.78 8.90
CA ASN A 147 -21.16 -7.87 8.05
C ASN A 147 -20.59 -6.45 8.09
N GLN A 148 -21.01 -5.58 7.17
CA GLN A 148 -20.55 -4.20 7.08
C GLN A 148 -21.71 -3.26 6.82
N ILE A 149 -21.52 -1.97 7.12
CA ILE A 149 -22.48 -0.93 6.71
C ILE A 149 -22.20 -0.61 5.24
N TYR A 150 -23.23 -0.63 4.40
CA TYR A 150 -23.07 -0.25 3.00
C TYR A 150 -23.16 1.27 2.85
N ASN A 151 -22.18 1.83 2.14
CA ASN A 151 -22.16 3.24 1.78
C ASN A 151 -23.33 3.62 0.87
N PRO A 152 -23.79 4.88 0.91
CA PRO A 152 -24.80 5.42 0.00
C PRO A 152 -24.53 5.14 -1.47
N SER A 153 -25.60 5.04 -2.26
CA SER A 153 -25.52 4.79 -3.71
C SER A 153 -25.14 6.01 -4.55
N GLN A 154 -25.11 7.20 -3.93
CA GLN A 154 -24.74 8.45 -4.59
C GLN A 154 -23.53 9.09 -3.92
N SER A 155 -22.62 9.63 -4.73
CA SER A 155 -21.50 10.40 -4.21
C SER A 155 -21.99 11.73 -3.61
N GLY A 156 -21.33 12.18 -2.56
CA GLY A 156 -21.75 13.36 -1.82
C GLY A 156 -21.07 13.46 -0.46
N THR A 157 -21.55 14.39 0.36
CA THR A 157 -21.14 14.50 1.76
C THR A 157 -22.30 14.08 2.64
N TYR A 158 -22.06 13.09 3.49
CA TYR A 158 -23.05 12.56 4.41
C TYR A 158 -22.60 12.79 5.85
N LYS A 159 -23.55 12.77 6.77
CA LYS A 159 -23.30 13.02 8.20
C LYS A 159 -23.48 11.77 9.02
N ILE A 160 -22.64 11.66 10.04
CA ILE A 160 -22.79 10.71 11.14
C ILE A 160 -22.79 11.56 12.43
N SER A 161 -23.78 11.34 13.28
CA SER A 161 -23.95 12.14 14.50
C SER A 161 -24.13 11.29 15.74
N ILE A 162 -23.70 11.85 16.87
CA ILE A 162 -23.95 11.31 18.21
C ILE A 162 -25.02 12.16 18.88
N SER A 163 -25.97 11.50 19.54
CA SER A 163 -26.98 12.08 20.43
C SER A 163 -27.39 11.03 21.48
N GLY A 164 -28.58 11.18 22.09
CA GLY A 164 -29.15 10.21 23.01
C GLY A 164 -29.53 10.84 24.35
N THR A 165 -29.90 10.00 25.31
CA THR A 165 -30.38 10.47 26.62
C THR A 165 -29.25 10.87 27.57
N PHE A 166 -27.99 10.46 27.30
CA PHE A 166 -26.82 10.94 28.04
C PHE A 166 -26.53 12.44 27.80
N GLY A 167 -27.12 13.00 26.74
CA GLY A 167 -27.18 14.43 26.47
C GLY A 167 -26.07 15.00 25.59
N ASP A 168 -24.90 14.36 25.49
CA ASP A 168 -23.86 14.90 24.61
C ASP A 168 -24.21 14.73 23.14
N TYR A 169 -23.62 15.58 22.30
CA TYR A 169 -23.86 15.56 20.86
C TYR A 169 -22.61 15.90 20.06
N GLY A 170 -22.59 15.46 18.80
CA GLY A 170 -21.55 15.80 17.83
C GLY A 170 -21.95 15.36 16.43
N THR A 171 -21.32 15.93 15.40
CA THR A 171 -21.56 15.55 14.00
C THR A 171 -20.25 15.55 13.22
N ALA A 172 -19.98 14.46 12.52
CA ALA A 172 -18.90 14.32 11.55
C ALA A 172 -19.48 14.30 10.14
N SER A 173 -18.76 14.87 9.18
CA SER A 173 -19.12 14.81 7.76
C SER A 173 -18.10 13.95 7.03
N ILE A 174 -18.58 12.99 6.25
CA ILE A 174 -17.75 12.06 5.48
C ILE A 174 -18.07 12.19 3.99
N PRO A 175 -17.05 12.22 3.12
CA PRO A 175 -17.27 12.16 1.68
C PRO A 175 -17.57 10.72 1.26
N ILE A 176 -18.48 10.54 0.32
CA ILE A 176 -18.70 9.29 -0.41
C ILE A 176 -18.41 9.58 -1.88
N LEU A 177 -17.59 8.73 -2.49
CA LEU A 177 -16.97 8.91 -3.79
C LEU A 177 -17.41 7.81 -4.75
N THR A 178 -17.31 8.07 -6.05
CA THR A 178 -17.54 7.02 -7.06
C THR A 178 -16.42 5.97 -7.07
N SER A 179 -15.21 6.33 -6.64
CA SER A 179 -14.09 5.44 -6.39
C SER A 179 -13.09 6.16 -5.49
N ASP A 180 -12.44 5.41 -4.61
CA ASP A 180 -11.34 5.83 -3.73
C ASP A 180 -10.00 5.19 -4.11
N SER A 181 -9.90 4.60 -5.31
CA SER A 181 -8.67 3.99 -5.81
C SER A 181 -7.71 5.02 -6.43
N VAL A 182 -6.40 4.84 -6.19
CA VAL A 182 -5.32 5.62 -6.81
C VAL A 182 -4.52 4.70 -7.73
N SER A 183 -4.52 4.99 -9.04
CA SER A 183 -3.73 4.24 -10.02
C SER A 183 -2.32 4.84 -10.17
N PHE A 184 -1.28 4.00 -10.12
CA PHE A 184 0.10 4.38 -10.44
C PHE A 184 0.54 3.75 -11.77
N GLN A 185 1.28 4.49 -12.59
CA GLN A 185 1.96 3.99 -13.78
C GLN A 185 3.44 4.39 -13.71
N ALA A 186 4.34 3.45 -14.05
CA ALA A 186 5.78 3.69 -14.11
C ALA A 186 6.28 3.46 -15.54
N GLU A 187 7.05 4.41 -16.08
CA GLU A 187 7.70 4.28 -17.38
C GLU A 187 9.15 3.79 -17.19
N ILE A 188 9.51 2.70 -17.88
CA ILE A 188 10.89 2.17 -17.89
C ILE A 188 11.52 2.57 -19.23
N VAL A 189 12.54 3.43 -19.18
CA VAL A 189 13.27 3.86 -20.39
C VAL A 189 14.24 2.76 -20.85
N PRO A 190 14.19 2.31 -22.12
CA PRO A 190 15.12 1.31 -22.65
C PRO A 190 16.55 1.86 -22.78
N LYS A 191 17.55 1.05 -22.42
CA LYS A 191 18.99 1.33 -22.47
C LYS A 191 19.68 0.17 -23.20
N LEU A 192 20.59 0.51 -24.11
CA LEU A 192 21.56 -0.39 -24.71
C LEU A 192 22.94 0.27 -24.64
N SER A 193 23.94 -0.42 -24.08
CA SER A 193 25.32 0.05 -24.00
C SER A 193 26.25 -1.03 -24.55
N PHE A 194 27.24 -0.65 -25.35
CA PHE A 194 28.25 -1.55 -25.91
C PHE A 194 29.66 -0.94 -25.75
N ARG A 195 30.63 -1.75 -25.32
CA ARG A 195 32.03 -1.35 -25.15
C ARG A 195 32.98 -2.48 -25.54
N ILE A 196 34.14 -2.11 -26.06
CA ILE A 196 35.28 -3.02 -26.25
C ILE A 196 36.29 -2.71 -25.15
N ARG A 197 36.53 -3.70 -24.30
CA ARG A 197 37.37 -3.61 -23.10
C ARG A 197 38.67 -4.37 -23.32
N ASN A 198 39.74 -3.95 -22.66
CA ASN A 198 40.97 -4.75 -22.60
C ASN A 198 40.72 -6.11 -21.92
N ALA A 199 41.64 -7.06 -22.10
CA ALA A 199 41.51 -8.41 -21.52
C ALA A 199 41.32 -8.42 -19.99
N SER A 200 41.86 -7.43 -19.28
CA SER A 200 41.73 -7.27 -17.83
C SER A 200 40.47 -6.51 -17.39
N ASP A 201 39.63 -6.06 -18.32
CA ASP A 201 38.42 -5.26 -18.07
C ASP A 201 38.60 -3.98 -17.23
N SER A 202 39.77 -3.37 -17.30
CA SER A 202 40.06 -2.14 -16.55
C SER A 202 39.81 -0.87 -17.36
N ALA A 203 39.85 -0.96 -18.70
CA ALA A 203 39.68 0.20 -19.57
C ALA A 203 39.06 -0.19 -20.92
N ASP A 204 38.41 0.79 -21.56
CA ASP A 204 38.00 0.68 -22.96
C ASP A 204 39.28 0.70 -23.83
N SER A 205 39.39 -0.23 -24.78
CA SER A 205 40.55 -0.35 -25.65
C SER A 205 40.12 -0.72 -27.06
N LEU A 206 40.63 0.03 -28.04
CA LEU A 206 40.31 -0.13 -29.47
C LEU A 206 41.56 -0.50 -30.30
N SER A 207 42.70 -0.78 -29.67
CA SER A 207 43.97 -1.05 -30.36
C SER A 207 44.51 -2.45 -30.09
N CYS A 208 44.81 -3.17 -31.17
CA CYS A 208 45.46 -4.49 -31.18
C CYS A 208 46.89 -4.34 -31.62
N ASN A 209 47.81 -4.32 -30.66
CA ASN A 209 49.22 -4.27 -30.97
C ASN A 209 49.75 -5.69 -31.17
N LEU A 210 49.69 -6.18 -32.41
CA LEU A 210 50.26 -7.47 -32.80
C LEU A 210 51.79 -7.46 -32.93
N GLY A 211 52.41 -6.27 -32.83
CA GLY A 211 53.85 -6.10 -33.02
C GLY A 211 54.30 -6.42 -34.46
N MET A 212 55.55 -6.87 -34.59
CA MET A 212 56.08 -7.37 -35.86
C MET A 212 55.62 -8.82 -36.06
N ILE A 213 54.87 -9.06 -37.13
CA ILE A 213 54.40 -10.40 -37.50
C ILE A 213 55.54 -11.13 -38.23
N THR A 214 55.88 -12.34 -37.79
CA THR A 214 56.96 -13.15 -38.37
C THR A 214 56.47 -14.57 -38.67
N SER A 215 57.21 -15.33 -39.47
CA SER A 215 56.89 -16.73 -39.77
C SER A 215 57.21 -17.71 -38.63
N PHE A 216 57.89 -17.26 -37.56
CA PHE A 216 58.38 -18.11 -36.47
C PHE A 216 57.60 -17.94 -35.16
N SER A 217 56.47 -17.22 -35.18
CA SER A 217 55.63 -17.01 -34.01
C SER A 217 54.22 -16.60 -34.40
N ILE A 218 53.25 -16.94 -33.53
CA ILE A 218 51.86 -16.48 -33.65
C ILE A 218 51.71 -15.21 -32.81
N SER A 219 51.33 -14.11 -33.45
CA SER A 219 50.96 -12.87 -32.76
C SER A 219 49.47 -12.89 -32.40
N GLN A 220 49.14 -12.58 -31.14
CA GLN A 220 47.76 -12.54 -30.64
C GLN A 220 47.52 -11.30 -29.76
N CYS A 221 46.27 -10.85 -29.75
CA CYS A 221 45.75 -9.86 -28.80
C CYS A 221 44.36 -10.32 -28.33
N SER A 222 43.85 -9.80 -27.21
CA SER A 222 42.56 -10.22 -26.67
C SER A 222 41.77 -9.05 -26.07
N TYR A 223 40.46 -9.10 -26.22
CA TYR A 223 39.50 -8.12 -25.72
C TYR A 223 38.33 -8.79 -25.03
N ARG A 224 37.57 -7.99 -24.29
CA ARG A 224 36.22 -8.35 -23.85
C ARG A 224 35.21 -7.44 -24.53
N LEU A 225 34.11 -8.03 -25.00
CA LEU A 225 32.96 -7.28 -25.48
C LEU A 225 31.97 -7.16 -24.32
N ALA A 226 31.71 -5.93 -23.86
CA ALA A 226 30.81 -5.65 -22.75
C ALA A 226 29.54 -5.00 -23.27
N THR A 227 28.40 -5.63 -23.03
CA THR A 227 27.08 -5.12 -23.47
C THR A 227 26.10 -5.15 -22.31
N GLU A 228 25.25 -4.14 -22.20
CA GLU A 228 24.18 -4.07 -21.22
C GLU A 228 22.88 -3.67 -21.90
N THR A 229 21.78 -4.32 -21.53
CA THR A 229 20.43 -3.94 -21.97
C THR A 229 19.39 -4.25 -20.90
N ASN A 230 18.45 -3.32 -20.70
CA ASN A 230 17.24 -3.56 -19.92
C ASN A 230 16.02 -3.89 -20.80
N ILE A 231 16.25 -4.15 -22.09
CA ILE A 231 15.21 -4.51 -23.05
C ILE A 231 14.91 -6.01 -22.93
N TYR A 232 13.63 -6.38 -22.88
CA TYR A 232 13.19 -7.77 -22.71
C TYR A 232 13.66 -8.71 -23.82
N ASN A 233 13.84 -8.20 -25.04
CA ASN A 233 14.33 -8.99 -26.19
C ASN A 233 15.86 -9.01 -26.31
N GLY A 234 16.58 -8.48 -25.31
CA GLY A 234 18.03 -8.49 -25.27
C GLY A 234 18.71 -7.67 -26.37
N PHE A 235 19.73 -8.25 -27.02
CA PHE A 235 20.54 -7.59 -28.06
C PHE A 235 21.18 -8.59 -29.03
N GLN A 236 21.61 -8.11 -30.20
CA GLN A 236 22.42 -8.85 -31.17
C GLN A 236 23.63 -8.01 -31.58
N ILE A 237 24.81 -8.63 -31.64
CA ILE A 237 26.06 -8.04 -32.15
C ILE A 237 26.45 -8.76 -33.42
N TYR A 238 26.80 -8.00 -34.45
CA TYR A 238 27.28 -8.51 -35.73
C TYR A 238 28.72 -8.06 -35.96
N ILE A 239 29.48 -8.87 -36.68
CA ILE A 239 30.84 -8.53 -37.14
C ILE A 239 30.91 -8.64 -38.66
N LYS A 240 31.77 -7.80 -39.26
CA LYS A 240 32.16 -7.85 -40.66
C LYS A 240 33.63 -7.42 -40.79
N THR A 241 34.37 -8.01 -41.72
CA THR A 241 35.69 -7.53 -42.15
C THR A 241 35.60 -6.84 -43.51
N ASP A 242 36.59 -6.05 -43.87
CA ASP A 242 36.74 -5.47 -45.21
C ASP A 242 37.62 -6.32 -46.15
N GLY A 243 38.01 -7.52 -45.72
CA GLY A 243 38.89 -8.44 -46.44
C GLY A 243 40.07 -8.85 -45.58
N ASN A 244 41.23 -9.07 -46.22
CA ASN A 244 42.48 -9.52 -45.60
C ASN A 244 43.01 -8.55 -44.54
N LEU A 245 43.68 -9.09 -43.51
CA LEU A 245 44.49 -8.32 -42.57
C LEU A 245 45.69 -7.74 -43.31
N ARG A 246 45.77 -6.42 -43.46
CA ARG A 246 46.75 -5.79 -44.34
C ARG A 246 47.38 -4.55 -43.73
N ASN A 247 48.59 -4.25 -44.17
CA ASN A 247 49.21 -2.92 -44.06
C ASN A 247 49.37 -2.32 -45.47
N GLU A 248 50.15 -1.23 -45.60
CA GLU A 248 50.34 -0.55 -46.88
C GLU A 248 50.99 -1.42 -47.97
N ASN A 249 51.78 -2.43 -47.59
CA ASN A 249 52.63 -3.18 -48.52
C ASN A 249 52.37 -4.69 -48.54
N ASN A 250 51.72 -5.24 -47.52
CA ASN A 250 51.54 -6.68 -47.32
C ASN A 250 50.12 -6.99 -46.82
N SER A 251 49.66 -8.20 -47.11
CA SER A 251 48.42 -8.76 -46.57
C SER A 251 48.65 -10.15 -46.02
N ILE A 252 47.82 -10.55 -45.06
CA ILE A 252 47.69 -11.90 -44.53
C ILE A 252 46.29 -12.38 -44.90
N ALA A 253 46.18 -13.51 -45.58
CA ALA A 253 44.91 -14.12 -45.95
C ALA A 253 44.17 -14.71 -44.74
N ASN A 254 42.83 -14.76 -44.82
CA ASN A 254 42.01 -15.47 -43.86
C ASN A 254 42.39 -16.96 -43.83
N ILE A 255 42.37 -17.57 -42.66
CA ILE A 255 42.37 -19.03 -42.55
C ILE A 255 41.14 -19.66 -43.22
N GLU A 256 41.24 -20.94 -43.56
CA GLU A 256 40.05 -21.73 -43.89
C GLU A 256 39.15 -21.93 -42.66
N LYS A 257 37.85 -22.17 -42.91
CA LYS A 257 36.88 -22.39 -41.84
C LYS A 257 37.24 -23.64 -41.03
N ASN A 258 37.29 -23.50 -39.70
CA ASN A 258 37.70 -24.54 -38.75
C ASN A 258 39.20 -24.92 -38.81
N SER A 259 40.06 -24.07 -39.38
CA SER A 259 41.51 -24.29 -39.36
C SER A 259 42.17 -23.52 -38.21
N GLN A 260 43.31 -24.01 -37.71
CA GLN A 260 44.10 -23.31 -36.70
C GLN A 260 45.20 -22.49 -37.35
N ILE A 261 45.53 -21.35 -36.74
CA ILE A 261 46.73 -20.60 -37.10
C ILE A 261 47.95 -21.47 -36.77
N THR A 262 48.78 -21.74 -37.78
CA THR A 262 49.98 -22.58 -37.66
C THR A 262 51.22 -21.77 -37.97
N GLU A 263 52.24 -21.87 -37.12
CA GLU A 263 53.53 -21.23 -37.35
C GLU A 263 54.11 -21.63 -38.72
N GLY A 264 54.71 -20.67 -39.42
CA GLY A 264 55.26 -20.86 -40.77
C GLY A 264 54.22 -20.86 -41.90
N ILE A 265 52.93 -20.79 -41.59
CA ILE A 265 51.84 -20.69 -42.59
C ILE A 265 51.15 -19.33 -42.45
N GLU A 266 50.91 -18.67 -43.58
CA GLU A 266 50.15 -17.41 -43.61
C GLU A 266 48.68 -17.66 -43.24
N GLY A 267 48.18 -16.93 -42.23
CA GLY A 267 46.78 -16.99 -41.84
C GLY A 267 46.46 -16.01 -40.71
N TYR A 268 45.22 -15.50 -40.69
CA TYR A 268 44.65 -14.82 -39.52
C TYR A 268 43.19 -15.23 -39.33
N GLY A 269 42.71 -15.13 -38.09
CA GLY A 269 41.34 -15.45 -37.70
C GLY A 269 40.96 -14.74 -36.41
N ILE A 270 39.70 -14.90 -35.99
CA ILE A 270 39.23 -14.47 -34.68
C ILE A 270 38.63 -15.67 -33.95
N SER A 271 39.00 -15.81 -32.68
CA SER A 271 38.40 -16.72 -31.73
C SER A 271 37.54 -15.95 -30.73
N ILE A 272 36.37 -16.48 -30.38
CA ILE A 272 35.44 -15.82 -29.45
C ILE A 272 34.91 -16.84 -28.46
N GLN A 273 35.04 -16.47 -27.19
CA GLN A 273 34.43 -17.21 -26.10
C GLN A 273 33.26 -16.40 -25.54
N PRO A 274 32.00 -16.88 -25.66
CA PRO A 274 30.86 -16.21 -25.06
C PRO A 274 30.96 -16.29 -23.52
N ALA A 275 30.60 -15.19 -22.86
CA ALA A 275 30.34 -15.20 -21.42
C ALA A 275 29.03 -15.94 -21.12
N THR A 276 28.81 -16.32 -19.86
CA THR A 276 27.56 -16.92 -19.40
C THR A 276 26.36 -16.07 -19.79
N GLY A 277 25.31 -16.71 -20.32
CA GLY A 277 24.08 -16.03 -20.74
C GLY A 277 24.13 -15.41 -22.15
N LEU A 278 25.27 -15.48 -22.84
CA LEU A 278 25.38 -15.08 -24.24
C LEU A 278 25.35 -16.31 -25.15
N ILE A 279 24.68 -16.15 -26.28
CA ILE A 279 24.60 -17.16 -27.34
C ILE A 279 25.54 -16.72 -28.47
N LEU A 280 26.51 -17.57 -28.81
CA LEU A 280 27.43 -17.34 -29.91
C LEU A 280 26.75 -17.68 -31.24
N GLY A 281 27.02 -16.87 -32.27
CA GLY A 281 26.55 -17.18 -33.62
C GLY A 281 27.28 -18.41 -34.18
N ASP A 282 26.56 -19.24 -34.95
CA ASP A 282 27.07 -20.50 -35.53
C ASP A 282 28.37 -20.34 -36.33
N TYR A 283 28.62 -19.13 -36.86
CA TYR A 283 29.83 -18.84 -37.61
C TYR A 283 31.10 -18.90 -36.75
N PHE A 284 31.01 -18.65 -35.43
CA PHE A 284 32.15 -18.57 -34.51
C PHE A 284 32.23 -19.72 -33.50
N ALA A 285 31.39 -20.76 -33.61
CA ALA A 285 31.34 -21.88 -32.66
C ALA A 285 32.57 -22.82 -32.67
N ASN A 286 33.56 -22.55 -33.53
CA ASN A 286 34.85 -23.23 -33.58
C ASN A 286 35.95 -22.28 -33.06
N THR A 287 37.09 -22.81 -32.64
CA THR A 287 38.10 -22.01 -31.92
C THR A 287 38.88 -21.02 -32.80
N ASP A 288 38.63 -20.96 -34.11
CA ASP A 288 39.17 -19.96 -35.03
C ASP A 288 38.32 -19.95 -36.30
N SER A 289 37.80 -18.78 -36.69
CA SER A 289 37.00 -18.64 -37.90
C SER A 289 37.54 -17.56 -38.85
N PRO A 290 37.46 -17.78 -40.18
CA PRO A 290 37.70 -16.72 -41.16
C PRO A 290 36.78 -15.55 -40.86
N LEU A 291 37.20 -14.33 -41.12
CA LEU A 291 36.26 -13.21 -41.10
C LEU A 291 35.55 -13.10 -42.44
N SER A 292 34.23 -13.00 -42.40
CA SER A 292 33.40 -12.77 -43.59
C SER A 292 33.31 -11.29 -43.92
N THR A 293 33.27 -10.98 -45.22
CA THR A 293 32.92 -9.65 -45.72
C THR A 293 31.42 -9.34 -45.60
N GLU A 294 30.60 -10.35 -45.30
CA GLU A 294 29.19 -10.19 -44.95
C GLU A 294 29.01 -10.06 -43.44
N GLU A 295 27.91 -9.43 -43.01
CA GLU A 295 27.53 -9.37 -41.61
C GLU A 295 27.23 -10.78 -41.10
N LYS A 296 27.98 -11.21 -40.08
CA LYS A 296 27.77 -12.47 -39.37
C LYS A 296 27.40 -12.18 -37.93
N LEU A 297 26.36 -12.87 -37.44
CA LEU A 297 25.99 -12.81 -36.04
C LEU A 297 27.19 -13.26 -35.21
N LEU A 298 27.62 -12.38 -34.31
CA LEU A 298 28.71 -12.62 -33.39
C LEU A 298 28.17 -13.26 -32.12
N LEU A 299 27.35 -12.49 -31.40
CA LEU A 299 26.83 -12.80 -30.07
C LEU A 299 25.43 -12.23 -29.94
N LYS A 300 24.58 -12.87 -29.15
CA LYS A 300 23.28 -12.33 -28.76
C LYS A 300 22.93 -12.65 -27.30
N ALA A 301 22.03 -11.84 -26.75
CA ALA A 301 21.25 -12.17 -25.57
C ALA A 301 19.77 -12.07 -25.96
N ASP A 302 18.95 -13.05 -25.55
CA ASP A 302 17.51 -13.05 -25.84
C ASP A 302 16.67 -12.45 -24.69
N LEU A 303 17.34 -11.93 -23.64
CA LEU A 303 16.76 -11.37 -22.42
C LEU A 303 17.57 -10.13 -21.96
N VAL A 304 17.04 -9.46 -20.93
CA VAL A 304 17.79 -8.46 -20.14
C VAL A 304 19.16 -9.03 -19.79
N TYR A 305 20.21 -8.25 -20.06
CA TYR A 305 21.59 -8.68 -19.81
C TYR A 305 22.37 -7.54 -19.19
N ASN A 306 22.96 -7.81 -18.03
CA ASN A 306 23.88 -6.90 -17.36
C ASN A 306 25.27 -7.52 -17.38
N TYR A 307 26.21 -6.77 -17.92
CA TYR A 307 27.62 -7.11 -17.84
C TYR A 307 28.09 -6.82 -16.40
N THR A 308 28.21 -7.87 -15.59
CA THR A 308 28.79 -7.83 -14.24
C THR A 308 30.15 -8.49 -14.21
#